data_AF-A0A815UCD9-F1
#
_entry.id   AF-A0A815UCD9-F1
#
_cell.length_a   1.000
_cell.length_b   1.000
_cell.length_c   1.000
_cell.angle_alpha   90.00
_cell.angle_beta   90.00
_cell.angle_gamma   90.00
#
_symmetry.space_group_name_H-M   'P 1'
#
loop_
_entity.id
_entity.type
_entity.pdbx_description
1 polymer ?
#
loop_
_entity_poly.entity_id
_entity_poly.type
_entity_poly.pdbx_seq_one_letter_code
_entity_poly.pdbx_strand_id
1 'polypeptide(L)'
;MISVALLALSCILMAIYTADLASFLTVRRTNPPISGIDDIKNGRLPFHRVGIVKNTSIIDYYIQNVSDVYYRLENPQDIYLALIENRIDAALFEGAALQYVIDRNYCGRLSLVGVGFAKSWFGIAMKKDWEYKADFDMNILSVREEGLIEKK
;
A
#
# COMPACT_ATOMS: atom_id res chain seq x y z
N MET A 1 -0.42 48.40 32.54
CA MET A 1 -0.38 46.94 32.80
C MET A 1 -1.36 46.16 31.93
N ILE A 2 -2.65 46.52 31.87
CA ILE A 2 -3.67 45.83 31.05
C ILE A 2 -3.34 45.82 29.55
N SER A 3 -2.84 46.94 28.98
CA SER A 3 -2.48 47.00 27.55
C SER A 3 -1.33 46.05 27.18
N VAL A 4 -0.38 45.82 28.09
CA VAL A 4 0.72 44.86 27.87
C VAL A 4 0.20 43.43 27.86
N ALA A 5 -0.76 43.11 28.74
CA ALA A 5 -1.41 41.80 28.75
C ALA A 5 -2.23 41.53 27.47
N LEU A 6 -2.94 42.54 26.94
CA LEU A 6 -3.70 42.42 25.69
C LEU A 6 -2.78 42.26 24.46
N LEU A 7 -1.65 42.98 24.43
CA LEU A 7 -0.65 42.82 23.36
C LEU A 7 -0.03 41.42 23.39
N ALA A 8 0.31 40.91 24.59
CA ALA A 8 0.80 39.56 24.74
C ALA A 8 -0.23 38.51 24.27
N LEU A 9 -1.50 38.67 24.64
CA LEU A 9 -2.59 37.80 24.19
C LEU A 9 -2.75 37.81 22.66
N SER A 10 -2.72 39.00 22.04
CA SER A 10 -2.82 39.16 20.58
C SER A 10 -1.67 38.44 19.85
N CYS A 11 -0.43 38.60 20.32
CA CYS A 11 0.73 37.91 19.76
C CYS A 11 0.59 36.38 19.87
N ILE A 12 0.10 35.87 21.01
CA ILE A 12 -0.13 34.45 21.21
C ILE A 12 -1.19 33.92 20.22
N LEU A 13 -2.29 34.65 20.02
CA LEU A 13 -3.33 34.26 19.06
C LEU A 13 -2.81 34.22 17.63
N MET A 14 -2.02 35.22 17.20
CA MET A 14 -1.38 35.19 15.88
C MET A 14 -0.41 34.01 15.73
N ALA A 15 0.36 33.71 16.77
CA ALA A 15 1.30 32.59 16.77
C ALA A 15 0.56 31.25 16.63
N ILE A 16 -0.55 31.05 17.35
CA ILE A 16 -1.39 29.84 17.25
C ILE A 16 -1.98 29.71 15.84
N TYR A 17 -2.52 30.79 15.27
CA TYR A 17 -3.05 30.74 13.90
C TYR A 17 -1.97 30.41 12.87
N THR A 18 -0.78 30.99 13.00
CA THR A 18 0.35 30.71 12.13
C THR A 18 0.83 29.26 12.30
N ALA A 19 0.83 28.73 13.53
CA ALA A 19 1.18 27.34 13.83
C ALA A 19 0.16 26.36 13.23
N ASP A 20 -1.14 26.67 13.29
CA ASP A 20 -2.19 25.83 12.71
C ASP A 20 -2.13 25.83 11.17
N LEU A 21 -1.93 27.01 10.57
CA LEU A 21 -1.71 27.13 9.13
C LEU A 21 -0.44 26.39 8.69
N ALA A 22 0.67 26.55 9.43
CA ALA A 22 1.91 25.84 9.14
C ALA A 22 1.75 24.32 9.28
N SER A 23 1.02 23.86 10.30
CA SER A 23 0.65 22.45 10.47
C SER A 23 -0.13 21.95 9.25
N PHE A 24 -1.15 22.68 8.83
CA PHE A 24 -1.95 22.32 7.65
C PHE A 24 -1.12 22.25 6.36
N LEU A 25 -0.20 23.19 6.16
CA LEU A 25 0.64 23.26 4.96
C LEU A 25 1.80 22.24 4.98
N THR A 26 2.29 21.85 6.17
CA THR A 26 3.37 20.86 6.31
C THR A 26 2.86 19.43 6.21
N VAL A 27 1.59 19.18 6.52
CA VAL A 27 0.94 17.90 6.20
C VAL A 27 0.84 17.78 4.68
N ARG A 28 1.81 17.09 4.07
CA ARG A 28 1.78 16.73 2.65
C ARG A 28 0.54 15.86 2.39
N ARG A 29 -0.54 16.48 1.91
CA ARG A 29 -1.65 15.76 1.28
C ARG A 29 -1.30 15.50 -0.17
N THR A 30 -0.47 14.51 -0.45
CA THR A 30 -0.53 13.86 -1.77
C THR A 30 -1.85 13.11 -1.78
N ASN A 31 -2.94 13.74 -2.21
CA ASN A 31 -4.18 13.02 -2.45
C ASN A 31 -3.91 12.04 -3.59
N PRO A 32 -3.82 10.73 -3.33
CA PRO A 32 -3.64 9.79 -4.42
C PRO A 32 -4.88 9.85 -5.32
N PRO A 33 -4.74 9.65 -6.64
CA PRO A 33 -5.86 9.73 -7.59
C PRO A 33 -6.94 8.66 -7.29
N ILE A 34 -6.55 7.58 -6.63
CA ILE A 34 -7.41 6.53 -6.10
C ILE A 34 -7.13 6.39 -4.61
N SER A 35 -8.13 6.03 -3.80
CA SER A 35 -7.96 5.79 -2.36
C SER A 35 -7.94 4.29 -2.02
N GLY A 36 -8.33 3.43 -2.95
CA GLY A 36 -8.34 1.98 -2.77
C GLY A 36 -9.10 1.26 -3.87
N ILE A 37 -9.37 -0.03 -3.66
CA ILE A 37 -10.04 -0.89 -4.64
C ILE A 37 -11.46 -0.43 -4.97
N ASP A 38 -12.17 0.18 -4.01
CA ASP A 38 -13.57 0.59 -4.20
C ASP A 38 -13.69 1.74 -5.20
N ASP A 39 -12.66 2.59 -5.32
CA ASP A 39 -12.61 3.62 -6.35
C ASP A 39 -12.52 3.03 -7.76
N ILE A 40 -11.79 1.91 -7.89
CA ILE A 40 -11.71 1.16 -9.14
C ILE A 40 -13.06 0.51 -9.45
N LYS A 41 -13.71 -0.11 -8.45
CA LYS A 41 -15.07 -0.69 -8.61
C LYS A 41 -16.10 0.34 -9.04
N ASN A 42 -16.03 1.56 -8.49
CA ASN A 42 -16.93 2.66 -8.81
C ASN A 42 -16.60 3.33 -10.16
N GLY A 43 -15.62 2.81 -10.91
CA GLY A 43 -15.27 3.32 -12.23
C GLY A 43 -14.55 4.67 -12.22
N ARG A 44 -13.93 5.08 -11.10
CA ARG A 44 -13.06 6.28 -11.09
C ARG A 44 -11.85 6.12 -12.01
N LEU A 45 -11.48 4.87 -12.29
CA LEU A 45 -10.39 4.51 -13.19
C LEU A 45 -10.91 3.62 -14.32
N PRO A 46 -10.50 3.85 -15.58
CA PRO A 46 -10.84 2.94 -16.66
C PRO A 46 -10.25 1.55 -16.39
N PHE A 47 -11.07 0.50 -16.46
CA PHE A 47 -10.65 -0.86 -16.11
C PHE A 47 -9.44 -1.35 -16.92
N HIS A 48 -9.33 -0.95 -18.20
CA HIS A 48 -8.18 -1.26 -19.07
C HIS A 48 -6.86 -0.57 -18.66
N ARG A 49 -6.88 0.37 -17.72
CA ARG A 49 -5.70 1.04 -17.14
C ARG A 49 -5.31 0.46 -15.78
N VAL A 50 -5.92 -0.66 -15.38
CA VAL A 50 -5.58 -1.42 -14.16
C VAL A 50 -4.71 -2.61 -14.55
N GLY A 51 -3.46 -2.63 -14.10
CA GLY A 51 -2.50 -3.71 -14.34
C GLY A 51 -2.63 -4.87 -13.37
N ILE A 52 -2.74 -6.09 -13.89
CA ILE A 52 -2.74 -7.33 -13.09
C ILE A 52 -1.82 -8.35 -13.76
N VAL A 53 -0.95 -8.97 -12.96
CA VAL A 53 -0.01 -10.00 -13.43
C VAL A 53 -0.76 -11.30 -13.68
N LYS A 54 -0.48 -11.95 -14.82
CA LYS A 54 -1.05 -13.26 -15.19
C LYS A 54 -0.77 -14.33 -14.13
N ASN A 55 -1.62 -15.36 -14.06
CA ASN A 55 -1.47 -16.51 -13.15
C ASN A 55 -1.35 -16.14 -11.66
N THR A 56 -2.00 -15.07 -11.23
CA THR A 56 -2.07 -14.67 -9.83
C THR A 56 -3.48 -14.86 -9.28
N SER A 57 -3.59 -15.17 -7.99
CA SER A 57 -4.88 -15.26 -7.27
C SER A 57 -5.65 -13.93 -7.25
N ILE A 58 -4.98 -12.83 -7.56
CA ILE A 58 -5.57 -11.49 -7.66
C ILE A 58 -6.50 -11.38 -8.86
N ILE A 59 -6.23 -12.12 -9.95
CA ILE A 59 -7.09 -12.14 -11.13
C ILE A 59 -8.49 -12.66 -10.76
N ASP A 60 -8.55 -13.79 -10.05
CA ASP A 60 -9.82 -14.40 -9.66
C ASP A 60 -10.63 -13.45 -8.78
N TYR A 61 -9.98 -12.79 -7.82
CA TYR A 61 -10.61 -11.76 -7.00
C TYR A 61 -11.11 -10.57 -7.83
N TYR A 62 -10.31 -10.08 -8.78
CA TYR A 62 -10.65 -8.91 -9.58
C TYR A 62 -11.84 -9.18 -10.52
N ILE A 63 -11.85 -10.35 -11.18
CA ILE A 63 -12.94 -10.76 -12.07
C ILE A 63 -14.25 -10.91 -11.29
N GLN A 64 -14.19 -11.49 -10.08
CA GLN A 64 -15.39 -11.70 -9.26
C GLN A 64 -15.97 -10.41 -8.67
N ASN A 65 -15.13 -9.40 -8.38
CA ASN A 65 -15.54 -8.25 -7.57
C ASN A 65 -15.45 -6.89 -8.29
N VAL A 66 -14.83 -6.82 -9.47
CA VAL A 66 -14.54 -5.56 -10.18
C VAL A 66 -14.96 -5.61 -11.64
N SER A 67 -14.21 -6.32 -12.49
CA SER A 67 -14.43 -6.38 -13.94
C SER A 67 -13.61 -7.51 -14.58
N ASP A 68 -14.06 -8.00 -15.73
CA ASP A 68 -13.30 -8.90 -16.60
C ASP A 68 -12.28 -8.17 -17.50
N VAL A 69 -12.37 -6.84 -17.59
CA VAL A 69 -11.46 -5.99 -18.37
C VAL A 69 -10.32 -5.52 -17.48
N TYR A 70 -9.08 -5.82 -17.86
CA TYR A 70 -7.89 -5.31 -17.19
C TYR A 70 -6.68 -5.35 -18.12
N TYR A 71 -5.63 -4.59 -17.77
CA TYR A 71 -4.34 -4.65 -18.46
C TYR A 71 -3.55 -5.86 -17.98
N ARG A 72 -3.31 -6.82 -18.88
CA ARG A 72 -2.57 -8.04 -18.56
C ARG A 72 -1.06 -7.78 -18.56
N LEU A 73 -0.43 -8.06 -17.43
CA LEU A 73 1.02 -8.01 -17.26
C LEU A 73 1.58 -9.44 -17.28
N GLU A 74 2.70 -9.63 -17.97
CA GLU A 74 3.33 -10.94 -18.10
C GLU A 74 4.17 -11.27 -16.87
N ASN A 75 4.93 -10.28 -16.36
CA ASN A 75 5.80 -10.45 -15.21
C ASN A 75 5.54 -9.36 -14.14
N PRO A 76 5.86 -9.63 -12.86
CA PRO A 76 5.78 -8.62 -11.79
C PRO A 76 6.64 -7.37 -12.05
N GLN A 77 7.76 -7.52 -12.76
CA GLN A 77 8.65 -6.41 -13.10
C GLN A 77 8.01 -5.44 -14.09
N ASP A 78 7.09 -5.93 -14.94
CA ASP A 78 6.41 -5.12 -15.94
C ASP A 78 5.44 -4.11 -15.29
N ILE A 79 5.02 -4.36 -14.04
CA ILE A 79 4.19 -3.44 -13.25
C ILE A 79 4.85 -2.05 -13.22
N TYR A 80 6.12 -2.00 -12.83
CA TYR A 80 6.82 -0.74 -12.59
C TYR A 80 7.05 0.02 -13.90
N LEU A 81 7.45 -0.69 -14.96
CA LEU A 81 7.62 -0.10 -16.28
C LEU A 81 6.29 0.44 -16.83
N ALA A 82 5.21 -0.34 -16.74
CA ALA A 82 3.90 0.09 -17.24
C ALA A 82 3.34 1.30 -16.48
N LEU A 83 3.59 1.41 -15.16
CA LEU A 83 3.22 2.59 -14.36
C LEU A 83 4.05 3.83 -14.75
N ILE A 84 5.36 3.67 -14.92
CA ILE A 84 6.26 4.78 -15.26
C ILE A 84 6.02 5.29 -16.69
N GLU A 85 5.75 4.39 -17.62
CA GLU A 85 5.42 4.71 -19.02
C GLU A 85 3.97 5.18 -19.20
N ASN A 86 3.20 5.30 -18.11
CA ASN A 86 1.81 5.75 -18.12
C ASN A 86 0.88 4.87 -19.00
N ARG A 87 1.24 3.58 -19.16
CA ARG A 87 0.39 2.57 -19.83
C ARG A 87 -0.76 2.12 -18.92
N ILE A 88 -0.52 2.14 -17.62
CA ILE A 88 -1.50 1.86 -16.56
C ILE A 88 -1.40 2.94 -15.49
N ASP A 89 -2.50 3.18 -14.78
CA ASP A 89 -2.55 4.16 -13.67
C ASP A 89 -2.46 3.49 -12.30
N ALA A 90 -2.85 2.22 -12.22
CA ALA A 90 -2.84 1.44 -10.99
C ALA A 90 -2.46 0.00 -11.31
N ALA A 91 -1.82 -0.67 -10.37
CA ALA A 91 -1.53 -2.09 -10.44
C ALA A 91 -1.95 -2.79 -9.15
N LEU A 92 -2.42 -4.03 -9.28
CA LEU A 92 -2.79 -4.87 -8.14
C LEU A 92 -1.77 -6.01 -8.02
N PHE A 93 -1.06 -6.05 -6.90
CA PHE A 93 -0.09 -7.11 -6.60
C PHE A 93 0.08 -7.28 -5.07
N GLU A 94 0.93 -8.22 -4.65
CA GLU A 94 1.21 -8.48 -3.24
C GLU A 94 1.86 -7.27 -2.55
N GLY A 95 1.21 -6.76 -1.50
CA GLY A 95 1.60 -5.51 -0.84
C GLY A 95 3.02 -5.51 -0.29
N ALA A 96 3.47 -6.60 0.34
CA ALA A 96 4.82 -6.68 0.91
C ALA A 96 5.92 -6.64 -0.17
N ALA A 97 5.71 -7.33 -1.29
CA ALA A 97 6.64 -7.33 -2.42
C ALA A 97 6.70 -5.95 -3.08
N LEU A 98 5.55 -5.32 -3.32
CA LEU A 98 5.47 -3.97 -3.85
C LEU A 98 6.16 -2.96 -2.92
N GLN A 99 5.88 -3.03 -1.61
CA GLN A 99 6.46 -2.11 -0.63
C GLN A 99 7.98 -2.17 -0.65
N TYR A 100 8.53 -3.38 -0.62
CA TYR A 100 9.97 -3.60 -0.65
C TYR A 100 10.63 -3.01 -1.90
N VAL A 101 10.05 -3.22 -3.08
CA VAL A 101 10.62 -2.73 -4.34
C VAL A 101 10.44 -1.22 -4.49
N ILE A 102 9.29 -0.67 -4.09
CA ILE A 102 9.04 0.77 -4.13
C ILE A 102 10.03 1.50 -3.22
N ASP A 103 10.19 1.03 -1.98
CA ASP A 103 11.08 1.66 -0.99
C ASP A 103 12.55 1.66 -1.45
N ARG A 104 12.99 0.61 -2.16
CA ARG A 104 14.38 0.49 -2.63
C ARG A 104 14.65 1.15 -3.98
N ASN A 105 13.75 1.00 -4.94
CA ASN A 105 14.04 1.29 -6.36
C ASN A 105 13.22 2.46 -6.92
N TYR A 106 12.05 2.78 -6.33
CA TYR A 106 11.10 3.74 -6.91
C TYR A 106 10.58 4.77 -5.90
N CYS A 107 11.37 5.03 -4.84
CA CYS A 107 11.02 5.97 -3.78
C CYS A 107 10.69 7.36 -4.37
N GLY A 108 9.50 7.88 -4.04
CA GLY A 108 9.01 9.17 -4.50
C GLY A 108 8.46 9.20 -5.93
N ARG A 109 8.53 8.09 -6.69
CA ARG A 109 7.90 7.98 -8.03
C ARG A 109 6.63 7.12 -8.00
N LEU A 110 6.67 6.05 -7.23
CA LEU A 110 5.55 5.15 -7.03
C LEU A 110 5.18 5.15 -5.55
N SER A 111 3.90 4.92 -5.26
CA SER A 111 3.40 4.79 -3.90
C SER A 111 2.38 3.66 -3.82
N LEU A 112 2.34 3.01 -2.66
CA LEU A 112 1.25 2.12 -2.29
C LEU A 112 0.05 2.96 -1.85
N VAL A 113 -1.13 2.52 -2.27
CA VAL A 113 -2.37 3.25 -2.08
C VAL A 113 -3.47 2.33 -1.57
N GLY A 114 -4.19 2.82 -0.56
CA GLY A 114 -5.35 2.16 0.02
C GLY A 114 -5.05 1.11 1.07
N VAL A 115 -6.13 0.59 1.64
CA VAL A 115 -6.10 -0.54 2.57
C VAL A 115 -6.07 -1.84 1.78
N GLY A 116 -5.32 -2.84 2.25
CA GLY A 116 -5.27 -4.15 1.60
C GLY A 116 -6.68 -4.73 1.41
N PHE A 117 -7.02 -5.10 0.17
CA PHE A 117 -8.37 -5.52 -0.22
C PHE A 117 -8.59 -7.03 -0.15
N ALA A 118 -7.53 -7.82 -0.25
CA ALA A 118 -7.56 -9.27 -0.16
C ALA A 118 -6.49 -9.73 0.82
N LYS A 119 -6.88 -9.97 2.07
CA LYS A 119 -5.95 -10.40 3.11
C LYS A 119 -5.55 -11.85 2.86
N SER A 120 -4.32 -12.06 2.40
CA SER A 120 -3.70 -13.37 2.22
C SER A 120 -2.54 -13.55 3.19
N TRP A 121 -2.11 -14.80 3.33
CA TRP A 121 -0.96 -15.18 4.15
C TRP A 121 -0.02 -16.05 3.34
N PHE A 122 1.28 -15.85 3.51
CA PHE A 122 2.27 -16.78 2.97
C PHE A 122 2.26 -18.07 3.79
N GLY A 123 2.29 -19.19 3.08
CA GLY A 123 2.36 -20.52 3.67
C GLY A 123 3.40 -21.36 2.95
N ILE A 124 3.96 -22.34 3.67
CA ILE A 124 4.91 -23.28 3.12
C ILE A 124 4.14 -24.55 2.75
N ALA A 125 4.12 -24.87 1.45
CA ALA A 125 3.47 -26.08 0.97
C ALA A 125 4.37 -27.30 1.18
N MET A 126 3.78 -28.38 1.69
CA MET A 126 4.47 -29.64 1.97
C MET A 126 3.62 -30.82 1.48
N LYS A 127 4.25 -31.98 1.28
CA LYS A 127 3.53 -33.20 0.90
C LYS A 127 2.48 -33.53 1.96
N LYS A 128 1.32 -34.02 1.53
CA LYS A 128 0.30 -34.53 2.45
C LYS A 128 0.89 -35.65 3.31
N ASP A 129 0.59 -35.61 4.61
CA ASP A 129 1.05 -36.58 5.62
C ASP A 129 2.57 -36.65 5.77
N TRP A 130 3.26 -35.52 5.58
CA TRP A 130 4.71 -35.42 5.85
C TRP A 130 5.00 -35.57 7.34
N GLU A 131 5.86 -36.52 7.70
CA GLU A 131 6.16 -36.91 9.08
C GLU A 131 6.70 -35.75 9.94
N TYR A 132 7.45 -34.83 9.34
CA TYR A 132 8.04 -33.68 10.05
C TYR A 132 7.15 -32.44 10.09
N LYS A 133 5.89 -32.52 9.65
CA LYS A 133 4.99 -31.36 9.63
C LYS A 133 4.85 -30.71 11.01
N ALA A 134 4.62 -31.51 12.04
CA ALA A 134 4.40 -31.02 13.39
C ALA A 134 5.66 -30.32 13.94
N ASP A 135 6.82 -30.95 13.80
CA ASP A 135 8.09 -30.38 14.23
C ASP A 135 8.42 -29.09 13.45
N PHE A 136 8.16 -29.07 12.15
CA PHE A 136 8.35 -27.89 11.32
C PHE A 136 7.47 -26.72 11.77
N ASP A 137 6.17 -26.97 11.98
CA ASP A 137 5.22 -25.95 12.40
C ASP A 137 5.60 -25.38 13.79
N MET A 138 6.08 -26.23 14.72
CA MET A 138 6.58 -25.80 16.03
C MET A 138 7.86 -24.96 15.95
N ASN A 139 8.81 -25.33 15.10
CA ASN A 139 10.04 -24.57 14.92
C ASN A 139 9.77 -23.18 14.33
N ILE A 140 8.87 -23.07 13.35
CA ILE A 140 8.45 -21.77 12.81
C ILE A 140 7.81 -20.89 13.90
N LEU A 141 7.04 -21.49 14.81
CA LEU A 141 6.46 -20.77 15.94
C LEU A 141 7.54 -20.27 16.90
N SER A 142 8.52 -21.10 17.27
CA SER A 142 9.65 -20.68 18.14
C SER A 142 10.42 -19.51 17.54
N VAL A 143 10.76 -19.58 16.25
CA VAL A 143 11.46 -18.51 15.52
C VAL A 143 10.66 -17.20 15.52
N ARG A 144 9.33 -17.28 15.47
CA ARG A 144 8.45 -16.11 15.58
C ARG A 144 8.42 -15.54 17.00
N GLU A 145 8.30 -16.39 18.02
CA GLU A 145 8.28 -15.98 19.43
C GLU A 145 9.61 -15.35 19.87
N GLU A 146 10.73 -15.82 19.31
CA GLU A 146 12.05 -15.23 19.49
C GLU A 146 12.23 -13.89 18.74
N GLY A 147 11.26 -13.49 17.91
CA GLY A 147 11.31 -12.24 17.14
C GLY A 147 12.29 -12.27 15.96
N LEU A 148 12.79 -13.44 15.56
CA LEU A 148 13.78 -13.56 14.49
C LEU A 148 13.19 -13.24 13.10
N ILE A 149 11.89 -13.47 12.91
CA ILE A 149 11.18 -13.13 11.65
C ILE A 149 11.06 -11.61 11.47
N GLU A 150 10.96 -10.86 12.56
CA GLU A 150 10.72 -9.42 12.57
C GLU A 150 12.02 -8.61 12.47
N LYS A 151 13.16 -9.28 12.57
CA LYS A 151 14.48 -8.66 12.57
C LYS A 151 14.81 -8.14 11.17
N LYS A 152 14.81 -6.81 11.02
CA LYS A 152 15.05 -6.07 9.77
C LYS A 152 16.53 -5.91 9.44
#